data_AF-A0A379FH55-F1
#
_entry.id   AF-A0A379FH55-F1
#
_cell.length_a   1.000
_cell.length_b   1.000
_cell.length_c   1.000
_cell.angle_alpha   90.00
_cell.angle_beta   90.00
_cell.angle_gamma   90.00
#
_symmetry.space_group_name_H-M   'P 1'
#
loop_
_entity.id
_entity.type
_entity.pdbx_description
1 polymer ?
#
loop_
_entity_poly.entity_id
_entity_poly.type
_entity_poly.pdbx_seq_one_letter_code
_entity_poly.pdbx_strand_id
1 'polypeptide(L)' 'MKNTDLELIINEKLSIENFHDYAPNGLQVEGRPHIPKNSDRSNGLPSFT' A
#
# COMPACT_ATOMS: atom_id res chain seq x y z
N MET A 1 4.07 11.15 -3.85
CA MET A 1 5.06 10.51 -2.94
C MET A 1 5.71 9.35 -3.67
N LYS A 2 6.98 8.99 -3.43
CA LYS A 2 7.54 7.78 -4.04
C LYS A 2 6.90 6.54 -3.41
N ASN A 3 6.75 5.47 -4.19
CA ASN A 3 6.21 4.20 -3.70
C ASN A 3 7.01 3.62 -2.51
N THR A 4 8.34 3.75 -2.54
CA THR A 4 9.25 3.31 -1.46
C THR A 4 9.08 4.09 -0.16
N ASP A 5 8.85 5.40 -0.26
CA ASP A 5 8.65 6.26 0.91
C ASP A 5 7.33 5.90 1.61
N LEU A 6 6.30 5.55 0.83
CA LEU A 6 5.01 5.11 1.34
C LEU A 6 5.11 3.74 2.03
N GLU A 7 5.84 2.81 1.43
CA GLU A 7 6.12 1.49 2.03
C GLU A 7 6.80 1.64 3.39
N LEU A 8 7.83 2.49 3.50
CA LEU A 8 8.54 2.74 4.76
C LEU A 8 7.59 3.24 5.85
N ILE A 9 6.80 4.28 5.56
CA ILE A 9 5.85 4.86 6.52
C ILE A 9 4.80 3.85 6.97
N ILE A 10 4.29 3.03 6.04
CA ILE A 10 3.27 2.01 6.34
C ILE A 10 3.87 0.88 7.19
N ASN A 11 5.05 0.39 6.82
CA ASN A 11 5.72 -0.70 7.53
C ASN A 11 6.05 -0.30 8.97
N GLU A 12 6.55 0.92 9.19
CA GLU A 12 6.79 1.49 10.52
C GLU A 12 5.49 1.59 11.33
N LYS A 13 4.44 2.19 10.72
CA LYS A 13 3.17 2.44 11.40
C LYS A 13 2.41 1.17 11.78
N LEU A 14 2.52 0.12 10.98
CA LEU A 14 1.87 -1.16 11.24
C LEU A 14 2.75 -2.13 12.05
N SER A 15 4.01 -1.75 12.30
CA SER A 15 4.97 -2.60 13.03
C SER A 15 5.01 -4.02 12.48
N ILE A 16 5.11 -4.14 11.15
CA ILE A 16 5.00 -5.41 10.42
C ILE A 16 6.03 -6.47 10.87
N GLU A 17 7.14 -6.05 11.48
CA GLU A 17 8.17 -6.92 12.06
C GLU A 17 7.63 -7.83 13.18
N ASN A 18 6.54 -7.42 13.84
CA ASN A 18 5.89 -8.18 14.91
C ASN A 18 4.93 -9.26 14.39
N PHE A 19 4.69 -9.31 13.07
CA PHE A 19 3.71 -10.20 12.45
C PHE A 19 4.39 -11.17 11.49
N HIS A 20 4.32 -12.46 11.80
CA HIS A 20 4.68 -13.54 10.89
C HIS A 20 3.48 -13.86 9.99
N ASP A 21 3.30 -13.06 8.94
CA ASP A 21 2.22 -13.30 7.97
C ASP A 21 2.62 -14.43 7.00
N TYR A 22 1.62 -15.09 6.43
CA TYR A 22 1.82 -16.16 5.45
C TYR A 22 2.28 -15.63 4.07
N ALA A 23 2.32 -14.31 3.88
CA ALA A 23 2.75 -13.63 2.68
C ALA A 23 3.79 -12.53 2.99
N PRO A 24 4.61 -12.09 2.01
CA PRO A 24 5.58 -11.02 2.21
C PRO A 24 4.88 -9.69 2.53
N ASN A 25 5.27 -9.05 3.65
CA ASN A 25 4.84 -7.69 3.99
C ASN A 25 5.61 -6.65 3.13
N GLY A 26 4.98 -5.52 2.79
CA GLY A 26 5.60 -4.44 2.00
C GLY A 26 5.16 -4.41 0.53
N LEU A 27 6.02 -3.89 -0.36
CA LEU A 27 5.75 -3.73 -1.78
C LEU A 27 5.82 -5.08 -2.51
N GLN A 28 4.66 -5.68 -2.78
CA GLN A 28 4.57 -7.03 -3.37
C GLN A 28 4.70 -7.03 -4.91
N VAL A 29 4.26 -5.95 -5.56
CA VAL A 29 4.34 -5.79 -7.02
C VAL A 29 4.70 -4.33 -7.30
N GLU A 30 5.79 -4.09 -8.04
CA GLU A 30 6.18 -2.74 -8.41
C GLU A 30 5.10 -2.07 -9.26
N GLY A 31 4.61 -0.93 -8.77
CA GLY A 31 3.64 -0.07 -9.46
C GLY A 31 4.29 1.20 -10.01
N ARG A 32 3.48 2.25 -10.20
CA ARG A 32 3.99 3.56 -10.62
C ARG A 32 4.91 4.13 -9.53
N PRO A 33 6.07 4.71 -9.91
CA PRO A 33 7.03 5.24 -8.94
C PRO A 33 6.50 6.43 -8.15
N HIS A 34 5.47 7.13 -8.66
CA HIS A 34 4.81 8.23 -7.97
C HIS A 34 3.36 7.86 -7.64
N ILE A 35 3.02 7.89 -6.35
CA ILE A 35 1.67 7.61 -5.85
C ILE A 35 0.79 8.87 -5.97
N PRO A 36 -0.32 8.83 -6.73
CA PRO A 36 -1.32 9.89 -6.75
C PRO A 36 -2.15 9.88 -5.46
N LYS A 37 -2.54 11.06 -4.98
CA LYS A 37 -3.30 11.24 -3.73
C LYS A 37 -4.62 10.44 -3.64
N ASN A 38 -5.20 10.04 -4.78
CA ASN A 38 -6.52 9.40 -4.87
C ASN A 38 -6.45 7.88 -5.14
N SER A 39 -5.31 7.23 -4.91
CA SER A 39 -5.16 5.78 -5.15
C SER A 39 -5.82 4.90 -4.07
N ASP A 40 -6.27 5.50 -2.97
CA ASP A 40 -7.08 4.83 -1.96
C ASP A 40 -8.48 4.59 -2.53
N ARG A 41 -8.68 3.43 -3.18
CA ARG A 41 -9.95 3.00 -3.79
C ARG A 41 -11.04 2.66 -2.76
N SER A 42 -10.84 2.98 -1.49
CA SER A 42 -11.82 2.76 -0.42
C SER A 42 -13.08 3.63 -0.54
N ASN A 43 -13.15 4.59 -1.48
CA ASN A 43 -14.31 5.47 -1.68
C ASN A 43 -14.93 5.40 -3.10
N GLY A 44 -15.28 4.21 -3.56
CA GLY A 44 -16.17 4.09 -4.72
C GLY A 44 -16.02 2.77 -5.45
N LEU A 45 -16.83 1.78 -5.06
CA LEU A 45 -17.18 0.71 -5.98
C LEU A 45 -17.80 1.37 -7.22
N PRO A 46 -17.31 1.12 -8.45
CA PRO A 46 -18.08 1.49 -9.62
C PRO A 46 -19.36 0.64 -9.59
N SER A 47 -20.50 1.30 -9.40
CA SER A 47 -21.81 0.69 -9.62
C SER A 47 -21.88 0.37 -11.11
N PHE A 48 -21.73 -0.91 -11.46
CA PHE A 48 -22.05 -1.40 -12.79
C PHE A 48 -23.57 -1.51 -12.90
N THR A 49 -24.19 -0.45 -13.39
CA THR A 49 -25.53 -0.46 -14.01
C THR A 49 -25.38 -0.11 -15.47
#